data_AF-A0A520HSW0-F1
#
_entry.id   AF-A0A520HSW0-F1
#
_cell.length_a   1.000
_cell.length_b   1.000
_cell.length_c   1.000
_cell.angle_alpha   90.00
_cell.angle_beta   90.00
_cell.angle_gamma   90.00
#
_symmetry.space_group_name_H-M   'P 1'
#
loop_
_entity.id
_entity.type
_entity.pdbx_description
1 polymer ?
#
loop_
_entity_poly.entity_id
_entity_poly.type
_entity_poly.pdbx_seq_one_letter_code
_entity_poly.pdbx_strand_id
1 'polypeptide(L)' 'MLSLPQFLVAPFVVADTDLIATLAARVARRFAAANLGIVVHEPPIALPDWPLAMMWHRRVDDHPATVWLRDCIAGIAATA' A
#
# COMPACT_ATOMS: atom_id res chain seq x y z
N MET A 1 10.57 -2.46 -21.27
CA MET A 1 10.57 -1.97 -19.87
C MET A 1 9.68 -0.72 -19.84
N LEU A 2 8.60 -0.76 -19.05
CA LEU A 2 7.66 0.35 -18.89
C LEU A 2 7.95 1.08 -17.58
N SER A 3 7.88 2.41 -17.57
CA SER A 3 8.00 3.22 -16.36
C SER A 3 6.73 4.04 -16.18
N LEU A 4 6.17 4.03 -14.97
CA LEU A 4 4.96 4.74 -14.60
C LEU A 4 5.24 5.63 -13.39
N PRO A 5 4.76 6.89 -13.37
CA PRO A 5 4.94 7.77 -12.22
C PRO A 5 4.05 7.37 -11.02
N GLN A 6 3.00 6.57 -11.26
CA GLN A 6 2.04 6.15 -10.24
C GLN A 6 1.89 4.62 -10.23
N PHE A 7 2.20 4.00 -9.08
CA PHE A 7 2.17 2.54 -8.96
C PHE A 7 0.75 1.95 -8.93
N LEU A 8 -0.28 2.77 -8.62
CA LEU A 8 -1.68 2.31 -8.57
C LEU A 8 -2.29 2.02 -9.96
N VAL A 9 -1.64 2.45 -11.04
CA VAL A 9 -2.05 2.12 -12.42
C VAL A 9 -1.44 0.81 -12.90
N ALA A 10 -0.32 0.38 -12.31
CA ALA A 10 0.39 -0.82 -12.74
C ALA A 10 -0.50 -2.09 -12.76
N PRO A 11 -1.41 -2.34 -11.81
CA PRO A 11 -2.31 -3.51 -11.86
C PRO A 11 -3.16 -3.59 -13.13
N PHE A 12 -3.66 -2.45 -13.62
CA PHE A 12 -4.47 -2.41 -14.85
C PHE A 12 -3.63 -2.71 -16.09
N VAL A 13 -2.39 -2.23 -16.13
CA VAL A 13 -1.47 -2.56 -17.23
C VAL A 13 -1.08 -4.03 -17.20
N VAL A 14 -0.81 -4.58 -16.02
CA VAL A 14 -0.49 -6.00 -15.83
C VAL A 14 -1.66 -6.90 -16.24
N ALA A 15 -2.91 -6.49 -15.99
CA ALA A 15 -4.09 -7.26 -16.37
C ALA A 15 -4.22 -7.49 -17.89
N ASP A 16 -3.76 -6.52 -18.69
CA ASP A 16 -3.92 -6.53 -20.15
C ASP A 16 -2.60 -6.82 -20.91
N THR A 17 -1.53 -7.22 -20.21
CA THR A 17 -0.21 -7.46 -20.82
C THR A 17 0.52 -8.65 -20.19
N ASP A 18 1.57 -9.14 -20.83
CA ASP A 18 2.46 -10.18 -20.28
C ASP A 18 3.53 -9.60 -19.32
N LEU A 19 3.30 -8.41 -18.76
CA LEU A 19 4.22 -7.76 -17.83
C LEU A 19 3.94 -8.20 -16.39
N ILE A 20 4.96 -8.12 -15.55
CA ILE A 20 4.84 -8.27 -14.09
C ILE A 20 5.27 -6.99 -13.39
N ALA A 21 4.76 -6.77 -12.17
CA ALA A 21 5.12 -5.63 -11.34
C ALA A 21 5.26 -6.03 -9.87
N THR A 22 6.24 -5.46 -9.18
CA THR A 22 6.39 -5.57 -7.72
C THR A 22 5.68 -4.40 -7.05
N LEU A 23 4.74 -4.68 -6.14
CA LEU A 23 3.89 -3.70 -5.48
C LEU A 23 3.84 -3.97 -3.97
N ALA A 24 3.40 -2.98 -3.18
CA ALA A 24 3.08 -3.20 -1.77
C ALA A 24 2.00 -4.28 -1.63
N ALA A 25 2.23 -5.28 -0.78
CA ALA A 25 1.38 -6.48 -0.68
C ALA A 25 -0.11 -6.14 -0.46
N ARG A 26 -0.41 -5.14 0.39
CA ARG A 26 -1.78 -4.68 0.64
C ARG A 26 -2.50 -4.18 -0.60
N VAL A 27 -1.77 -3.52 -1.50
CA VAL A 27 -2.29 -3.00 -2.77
C VAL A 27 -2.53 -4.15 -3.75
N ALA A 28 -1.54 -5.02 -3.93
CA ALA A 28 -1.64 -6.18 -4.81
C ALA A 28 -2.83 -7.08 -4.45
N ARG A 29 -2.99 -7.41 -3.15
CA ARG A 29 -4.12 -8.22 -2.65
C ARG A 29 -5.46 -7.54 -2.88
N ARG A 30 -5.55 -6.22 -2.70
CA ARG A 30 -6.80 -5.47 -2.91
C ARG A 30 -7.25 -5.50 -4.36
N PHE A 31 -6.33 -5.35 -5.32
CA PHE A 31 -6.65 -5.42 -6.75
C PHE A 31 -6.95 -6.85 -7.21
N ALA A 32 -6.25 -7.86 -6.69
CA ALA A 32 -6.59 -9.26 -6.97
C ALA A 32 -8.00 -9.60 -6.47
N ALA A 33 -8.38 -9.12 -5.28
CA ALA A 33 -9.73 -9.30 -4.73
C ALA A 33 -10.82 -8.49 -5.46
N ALA A 34 -10.44 -7.50 -6.28
CA ALA A 34 -11.35 -6.71 -7.10
C ALA A 34 -11.65 -7.35 -8.46
N ASN A 35 -11.27 -8.62 -8.67
CA ASN A 35 -11.46 -9.37 -9.91
C ASN A 35 -10.84 -8.69 -11.16
N LEU A 36 -9.69 -8.03 -10.99
CA LEU A 36 -8.98 -7.39 -12.10
C LEU A 36 -8.27 -8.39 -13.05
N GLY A 37 -8.46 -9.70 -12.86
CA GLY A 37 -7.79 -10.72 -13.68
C GLY A 37 -6.30 -10.93 -13.36
N ILE A 38 -5.81 -10.41 -12.23
CA ILE A 38 -4.41 -10.56 -11.80
C ILE A 38 -4.26 -11.56 -10.66
N VAL A 39 -3.07 -12.15 -10.55
CA VAL A 39 -2.67 -13.04 -9.45
C VAL A 39 -1.47 -12.45 -8.70
N VAL A 40 -1.36 -12.76 -7.41
CA VAL A 40 -0.28 -12.29 -6.54
C VAL A 40 0.64 -13.45 -6.19
N HIS A 41 1.94 -13.25 -6.37
CA HIS A 41 2.99 -14.20 -6.01
C HIS A 41 3.98 -13.58 -5.03
N GLU A 42 4.66 -14.41 -4.27
CA GLU A 42 5.81 -13.97 -3.47
C GLU A 42 6.94 -13.53 -4.41
N PRO A 43 7.62 -12.40 -4.14
CA PRO A 43 8.78 -11.99 -4.92
C PRO A 43 9.88 -13.07 -4.92
N PRO A 44 10.59 -13.28 -6.03
CA PRO A 44 11.64 -14.30 -6.12
C PRO A 44 12.93 -13.94 -5.35
N ILE A 45 12.97 -12.75 -4.75
CA ILE A 45 14.08 -12.23 -3.95
C ILE A 45 13.53 -11.72 -2.62
N ALA A 46 14.34 -11.83 -1.57
CA ALA A 46 14.01 -11.22 -0.29
C ALA A 46 14.02 -9.69 -0.44
N LEU A 47 12.89 -9.06 -0.11
CA LEU A 47 12.77 -7.61 -0.07
C LEU A 47 12.81 -7.15 1.39
N PRO A 48 13.41 -5.99 1.69
CA PRO A 48 13.35 -5.42 3.03
C PRO A 48 11.91 -5.00 3.36
N ASP A 49 11.56 -5.09 4.64
CA ASP A 49 10.28 -4.58 5.12
C ASP A 49 10.19 -3.07 4.96
N TRP A 50 9.00 -2.59 4.61
CA TRP A 50 8.70 -1.17 4.50
C TRP A 50 7.90 -0.70 5.71
N PRO A 51 8.50 0.03 6.67
CA PRO A 51 7.74 0.57 7.80
C PRO A 51 6.82 1.71 7.32
N LEU A 52 5.53 1.59 7.64
CA LEU A 52 4.56 2.67 7.44
C LEU A 52 4.44 3.46 8.74
N ALA A 53 4.82 4.74 8.70
CA ALA A 53 4.76 5.63 9.85
C ALA A 53 3.71 6.73 9.65
N MET A 54 3.11 7.17 10.74
CA MET A 54 2.32 8.40 10.78
C MET A 54 3.22 9.53 11.27
N MET A 55 3.16 10.67 10.59
CA MET A 55 3.97 11.85 10.93
C MET A 55 3.06 13.05 11.16
N TRP A 56 3.40 13.85 12.17
CA TRP A 56 2.71 15.09 12.49
C TRP A 56 3.71 16.11 13.05
N HIS A 57 3.30 17.37 13.07
CA HIS A 57 4.14 18.44 13.61
C HIS A 57 4.03 18.48 15.13
N ARG A 58 5.16 18.73 15.83
CA ARG A 58 5.21 18.83 17.30
C ARG A 58 4.21 19.84 17.91
N ARG A 59 3.82 20.86 17.16
CA ARG A 59 2.83 21.88 17.60
C ARG A 59 1.43 21.30 17.86
N VAL A 60 1.11 20.16 17.26
CA VAL A 60 -0.21 19.52 17.40
C VAL A 60 -0.10 18.16 18.09
N ASP A 61 1.01 17.91 18.79
CA ASP A 61 1.27 16.63 19.45
C ASP A 61 0.16 16.32 20.47
N ASP A 62 -0.13 17.31 21.33
CA ASP A 62 -1.14 17.24 22.38
C ASP A 62 -2.52 17.80 21.97
N HIS A 63 -2.70 18.16 20.69
CA HIS A 63 -3.98 18.71 20.24
C HIS A 63 -5.05 17.60 20.27
N PRO A 64 -6.17 17.75 21.02
CA PRO A 64 -7.10 16.65 21.26
C PRO A 64 -7.68 16.01 19.98
N ALA A 65 -8.00 16.82 18.97
CA ALA A 65 -8.51 16.30 17.70
C ALA A 65 -7.44 15.51 16.92
N THR A 66 -6.18 15.90 17.03
CA THR A 66 -5.08 15.18 16.38
C THR A 66 -4.84 13.87 17.09
N VAL A 67 -4.74 13.88 18.43
CA VAL A 67 -4.62 12.67 19.27
C VAL A 67 -5.72 11.66 18.91
N TRP A 68 -6.99 12.10 18.97
CA TRP A 68 -8.14 11.24 18.64
C TRP A 68 -8.01 10.61 17.26
N LEU A 69 -7.66 11.39 16.22
CA LEU A 69 -7.52 10.87 14.87
C LEU A 69 -6.35 9.87 14.77
N ARG A 70 -5.22 10.15 15.41
CA ARG A 70 -4.07 9.23 15.43
C ARG A 70 -4.45 7.91 16.08
N ASP A 71 -5.20 7.95 17.18
CA ASP A 71 -5.68 6.75 17.88
C ASP A 71 -6.65 5.94 17.01
N CYS A 72 -7.57 6.61 16.32
CA CYS A 72 -8.47 5.95 15.35
C CYS A 72 -7.69 5.26 14.23
N ILE A 73 -6.73 5.95 13.61
CA ILE A 73 -5.93 5.38 12.52
C ILE A 73 -5.07 4.22 13.04
N ALA A 74 -4.44 4.37 14.21
CA ALA A 74 -3.63 3.30 14.81
C ALA A 74 -4.46 2.06 15.11
N GLY A 75 -5.67 2.23 15.65
CA GLY A 75 -6.60 1.12 15.92
C GLY A 75 -6.98 0.35 14.65
N ILE A 76 -7.32 1.07 13.57
CA ILE A 76 -7.69 0.44 12.29
C ILE A 76 -6.47 -0.22 11.64
N ALA A 77 -5.33 0.48 11.61
CA ALA A 77 -4.12 -0.01 10.96
C ALA A 77 -3.53 -1.26 11.63
N ALA A 78 -3.73 -1.43 12.94
CA ALA A 78 -3.32 -2.65 13.66
C ALA A 78 -4.10 -3.91 13.25
N THR A 79 -5.24 -3.76 12.57
CA THR A 79 -6.12 -4.86 12.15
C THR A 79 -5.93 -5.24 10.67
N ALA A 80 -5.11 -4.48 9.93
CA ALA A 80 -4.92 -4.60 8.48
C ALA A 80 -3.59 -5.26 8.10
#